data_AF-A0A925IB84-F1
#
_entry.id   AF-A0A925IB84-F1
#
_cell.length_a   1.000
_cell.length_b   1.000
_cell.length_c   1.000
_cell.angle_alpha   90.00
_cell.angle_beta   90.00
_cell.angle_gamma   90.00
#
_symmetry.space_group_name_H-M   'P 1'
#
loop_
_entity.id
_entity.type
_entity.pdbx_description
1 polymer ?
#
loop_
_entity_poly.entity_id
_entity_poly.type
_entity_poly.pdbx_seq_one_letter_code
_entity_poly.pdbx_strand_id
1 'polypeptide(L)'
;MKTFIYLATFVAAQMFTVNAIAQKYKGPADTVKLNREYMTMSNDIVSLTAKLTEAQNDLPGIKEKAGSADNRAQDAANSSSNRANEATDGGVKDAKRAKRSANNAYKKAKSSQSAEADVKRQEKKIAKISSDLARKQKRLEELNVMRTAIYSMLPAQQ
;
A
#
# COMPACT_ATOMS: atom_id res chain seq x y z
N MET A 1 7.98 -24.96 27.94
CA MET A 1 9.10 -24.25 27.28
C MET A 1 9.84 -25.16 26.28
N LYS A 2 9.12 -25.79 25.34
CA LYS A 2 9.73 -26.63 24.27
C LYS A 2 9.26 -26.23 22.86
N THR A 3 8.22 -25.38 22.77
CA THR A 3 7.67 -24.85 21.52
C THR A 3 8.45 -23.65 20.97
N PHE A 4 9.23 -22.94 21.80
CA PHE A 4 10.05 -21.81 21.37
C PHE A 4 11.36 -22.20 20.66
N ILE A 5 11.83 -23.44 20.84
CA ILE A 5 13.09 -23.92 20.23
C ILE A 5 12.88 -24.30 18.75
N TYR A 6 11.67 -24.73 18.38
CA TYR A 6 11.34 -25.08 16.99
C TYR A 6 11.07 -23.85 16.10
N LEU A 7 10.65 -22.72 16.69
CA LEU A 7 10.47 -21.48 15.93
C LEU A 7 11.80 -20.82 15.57
N ALA A 8 12.83 -20.97 16.41
CA ALA A 8 14.17 -20.44 16.17
C ALA A 8 14.94 -21.23 15.09
N THR A 9 14.65 -22.52 14.93
CA THR A 9 15.32 -23.39 13.95
C THR A 9 14.74 -23.25 12.53
N PHE A 10 13.48 -22.84 12.38
CA PHE A 10 12.89 -22.59 11.05
C PHE A 10 13.38 -21.27 10.42
N VAL A 11 13.77 -20.29 11.24
CA VAL A 11 14.32 -19.00 10.77
C VAL A 11 15.81 -19.13 10.37
N ALA A 12 16.57 -20.04 10.97
CA ALA A 12 17.99 -20.24 10.67
C ALA A 12 18.24 -20.97 9.33
N ALA A 13 17.26 -21.71 8.80
CA ALA A 13 17.43 -22.52 7.59
C ALA A 13 17.23 -21.74 6.25
N GLN A 14 16.90 -20.44 6.30
CA GLN A 14 16.67 -19.62 5.10
C GLN A 14 17.96 -18.98 4.52
N MET A 15 19.14 -19.22 5.10
CA MET A 15 20.36 -18.44 4.80
C MET A 15 21.34 -19.05 3.78
N PHE A 16 21.06 -20.20 3.15
CA PHE A 16 22.02 -20.80 2.19
C PHE A 16 21.38 -21.27 0.87
N THR A 17 20.75 -20.35 0.16
CA THR A 17 20.66 -20.45 -1.30
C THR A 17 21.44 -19.31 -1.93
N VAL A 18 22.77 -19.45 -1.98
CA VAL A 18 23.58 -18.70 -2.95
C VAL A 18 23.20 -19.22 -4.33
N ASN A 19 22.12 -18.66 -4.88
CA ASN A 19 21.90 -18.74 -6.31
C ASN A 19 23.14 -18.11 -6.94
N ALA A 20 23.88 -18.90 -7.71
CA ALA A 20 24.89 -18.39 -8.62
C ALA A 20 24.15 -17.53 -9.66
N ILE A 21 23.83 -16.29 -9.30
CA ILE A 21 23.30 -15.30 -10.21
C ILE A 21 24.42 -15.08 -11.21
N ALA A 22 24.21 -15.51 -12.46
CA ALA A 22 25.07 -15.14 -13.56
C ALA A 22 25.24 -13.61 -13.52
N GLN A 23 26.40 -13.14 -13.07
CA GLN A 23 26.63 -11.72 -12.81
C GLN A 23 26.50 -10.97 -14.13
N LYS A 24 25.52 -10.05 -14.19
CA LYS A 24 25.24 -9.21 -15.37
C LYS A 24 26.42 -8.30 -15.71
N TYR A 25 27.16 -7.84 -14.70
CA TYR A 25 28.34 -7.00 -14.82
C TYR A 25 29.53 -7.76 -14.26
N LYS A 26 30.62 -7.92 -15.03
CA LYS A 26 31.69 -8.86 -14.71
C LYS A 26 33.06 -8.22 -14.52
N GLY A 27 33.30 -7.03 -15.07
CA GLY A 27 34.63 -6.44 -15.02
C GLY A 27 34.66 -4.92 -15.12
N PRO A 28 35.86 -4.31 -15.06
CA PRO A 28 36.04 -2.85 -15.03
C PRO A 28 35.37 -2.10 -16.18
N ALA A 29 35.27 -2.71 -17.37
CA ALA A 29 34.62 -2.11 -18.54
C ALA A 29 33.10 -1.90 -18.35
N ASP A 30 32.46 -2.66 -17.45
CA ASP A 30 31.03 -2.57 -17.17
C ASP A 30 30.67 -1.52 -16.11
N THR A 31 31.67 -0.93 -15.44
CA THR A 31 31.49 -0.05 -14.27
C THR A 31 30.60 1.16 -14.57
N VAL A 32 30.68 1.75 -15.77
CA VAL A 32 29.83 2.88 -16.16
C VAL A 32 28.35 2.48 -16.21
N LYS A 33 28.04 1.31 -16.79
CA LYS A 33 26.66 0.80 -16.88
C LYS A 33 26.14 0.39 -15.50
N LEU A 34 26.98 -0.27 -14.70
CA LEU A 34 26.69 -0.64 -13.33
C LEU A 34 26.39 0.58 -12.46
N ASN A 35 27.24 1.62 -12.50
CA ASN A 35 27.02 2.86 -11.76
C ASN A 35 25.76 3.59 -12.21
N ARG A 36 25.45 3.59 -13.53
CA ARG A 36 24.21 4.15 -14.04
C ARG A 36 22.99 3.44 -13.45
N GLU A 37 22.96 2.10 -13.48
CA GLU A 37 21.86 1.32 -12.91
C GLU A 37 21.74 1.56 -11.39
N TYR A 38 22.88 1.61 -10.68
CA TYR A 38 22.92 1.92 -9.25
C TYR A 38 22.29 3.28 -8.94
N MET A 39 22.69 4.33 -9.68
CA MET A 39 22.14 5.67 -9.51
C MET A 39 20.65 5.72 -9.83
N THR A 40 20.20 5.02 -10.88
CA THR A 40 18.77 4.92 -11.21
C THR A 40 17.98 4.27 -10.06
N MET A 41 18.45 3.13 -9.52
CA MET A 41 17.77 2.47 -8.41
C MET A 41 17.74 3.34 -7.16
N SER A 42 18.85 4.03 -6.84
CA SER A 42 18.92 4.96 -5.70
C SER A 42 17.92 6.11 -5.84
N ASN A 43 17.86 6.74 -7.02
CA ASN A 43 16.92 7.83 -7.29
C ASN A 43 15.47 7.36 -7.23
N ASP A 44 15.18 6.18 -7.76
CA ASP A 44 13.85 5.58 -7.70
C ASP A 44 13.44 5.26 -6.25
N ILE A 45 14.36 4.77 -5.42
CA ILE A 45 14.10 4.55 -3.99
C ILE A 45 13.74 5.86 -3.30
N VAL A 46 14.50 6.95 -3.52
CA VAL A 46 14.19 8.27 -2.94
C VAL A 46 12.80 8.74 -3.39
N SER A 47 12.49 8.62 -4.69
CA SER A 47 11.18 9.00 -5.23
C SER A 47 10.04 8.17 -4.65
N LEU A 48 10.21 6.85 -4.52
CA LEU A 48 9.21 5.96 -3.96
C LEU A 48 9.02 6.18 -2.46
N THR A 49 10.08 6.45 -1.71
CA THR A 49 10.01 6.80 -0.29
C THR A 49 9.19 8.08 -0.10
N ALA A 50 9.43 9.12 -0.91
CA ALA A 50 8.64 10.34 -0.85
C ALA A 50 7.14 10.08 -1.15
N LYS A 51 6.84 9.30 -2.18
CA LYS A 51 5.45 8.89 -2.52
C LYS A 51 4.81 8.02 -1.45
N LEU A 52 5.59 7.20 -0.76
CA LEU A 52 5.10 6.37 0.35
C LEU A 52 4.70 7.26 1.51
N THR A 53 5.55 8.21 1.90
CA THR A 53 5.28 9.18 2.96
C THR A 53 4.04 10.01 2.65
N GLU A 54 3.95 10.56 1.44
CA GLU A 54 2.75 11.30 0.99
C GLU A 54 1.50 10.41 1.11
N ALA A 55 1.56 9.17 0.59
CA ALA A 55 0.41 8.28 0.62
C ALA A 55 -0.01 7.89 2.05
N GLN A 56 0.94 7.71 2.96
CA GLN A 56 0.70 7.44 4.37
C GLN A 56 0.11 8.67 5.09
N ASN A 57 0.57 9.87 4.76
CA ASN A 57 0.07 11.12 5.34
C ASN A 57 -1.36 11.45 4.88
N ASP A 58 -1.74 11.08 3.65
CA ASP A 58 -3.11 11.27 3.14
C ASP A 58 -4.11 10.28 3.76
N LEU A 59 -3.65 9.09 4.15
CA LEU A 59 -4.51 7.98 4.55
C LEU A 59 -5.43 8.32 5.74
N PRO A 60 -4.98 8.97 6.83
CA PRO A 60 -5.86 9.38 7.93
C PRO A 60 -7.02 10.26 7.47
N GLY A 61 -6.76 11.27 6.64
CA GLY A 61 -7.81 12.16 6.13
C GLY A 61 -8.82 11.45 5.23
N ILE A 62 -8.37 10.46 4.46
CA ILE A 62 -9.28 9.61 3.66
C ILE A 62 -10.12 8.70 4.57
N LYS A 63 -9.52 8.11 5.62
CA LYS A 63 -10.24 7.28 6.60
C LYS A 63 -11.28 8.08 7.38
N GLU A 64 -10.95 9.31 7.78
CA GLU A 64 -11.90 10.20 8.45
C GLU A 64 -13.09 10.56 7.56
N LYS A 65 -12.85 10.85 6.28
CA LYS A 65 -13.91 11.09 5.29
C LYS A 65 -14.80 9.87 5.10
N ALA A 66 -14.22 8.67 5.05
CA ALA A 66 -14.96 7.42 4.96
C ALA A 66 -15.82 7.19 6.22
N GLY A 67 -15.25 7.34 7.42
CA GLY A 67 -16.00 7.23 8.67
C GLY A 67 -17.15 8.23 8.77
N SER A 68 -16.91 9.48 8.36
CA SER A 68 -17.96 10.51 8.30
C SER A 68 -19.07 10.18 7.30
N ALA A 69 -18.72 9.61 6.14
CA ALA A 69 -19.69 9.18 5.15
C ALA A 69 -20.52 8.00 5.66
N ASP A 70 -19.88 7.08 6.41
CA ASP A 70 -20.54 5.92 6.99
C ASP A 70 -21.53 6.31 8.08
N ASN A 71 -21.12 7.17 9.03
CA ASN A 71 -22.02 7.71 10.05
C ASN A 71 -23.26 8.38 9.43
N ARG A 72 -23.07 9.19 8.40
CA ARG A 72 -24.18 9.83 7.66
C ARG A 72 -25.08 8.82 6.96
N ALA A 73 -24.53 7.71 6.48
CA ALA A 73 -25.32 6.65 5.87
C ALA A 73 -26.15 5.90 6.92
N GLN A 74 -25.56 5.61 8.09
CA GLN A 74 -26.26 5.00 9.23
C GLN A 74 -27.39 5.91 9.74
N ASP A 75 -27.11 7.20 9.95
CA ASP A 75 -28.13 8.18 10.37
C ASP A 75 -29.29 8.27 9.37
N ALA A 76 -28.96 8.30 8.07
CA ALA A 76 -29.97 8.36 7.03
C ALA A 76 -30.79 7.06 6.94
N ALA A 77 -30.16 5.90 7.17
CA ALA A 77 -30.85 4.61 7.24
C ALA A 77 -31.81 4.55 8.43
N ASN A 78 -31.37 4.96 9.62
CA ASN A 78 -32.20 5.04 10.82
C ASN A 78 -33.38 6.00 10.61
N SER A 79 -33.12 7.19 10.07
CA SER A 79 -34.18 8.15 9.73
C SER A 79 -35.17 7.59 8.72
N SER A 80 -34.68 6.89 7.69
CA SER A 80 -35.52 6.23 6.69
C SER A 80 -36.39 5.15 7.31
N SER A 81 -35.85 4.35 8.22
CA SER A 81 -36.58 3.31 8.95
C SER A 81 -37.71 3.92 9.78
N ASN A 82 -37.40 4.95 10.57
CA ASN A 82 -38.41 5.65 11.38
C ASN A 82 -39.53 6.23 10.51
N ARG A 83 -39.20 6.86 9.38
CA ARG A 83 -40.20 7.39 8.45
C ARG A 83 -41.01 6.31 7.75
N ALA A 84 -40.42 5.15 7.48
CA ALA A 84 -41.15 4.02 6.93
C ALA A 84 -42.19 3.51 7.94
N ASN A 85 -41.81 3.39 9.21
CA ASN A 85 -42.72 3.00 10.28
C ASN A 85 -43.87 4.00 10.44
N GLU A 86 -43.59 5.31 10.49
CA GLU A 86 -44.64 6.36 10.52
C GLU A 86 -45.61 6.27 9.34
N ALA A 87 -45.14 5.83 8.17
CA ALA A 87 -45.96 5.73 6.97
C ALA A 87 -46.83 4.47 6.91
N THR A 88 -46.61 3.46 7.76
CA THR A 88 -47.40 2.21 7.76
C THR A 88 -48.87 2.48 8.08
N ASP A 89 -49.13 3.30 9.10
CA ASP A 89 -50.47 3.75 9.50
C ASP A 89 -50.77 5.19 9.03
N GLY A 90 -49.84 5.77 8.25
CA GLY A 90 -49.85 7.16 7.84
C GLY A 90 -50.59 7.43 6.52
N GLY A 91 -50.73 8.72 6.20
CA GLY A 91 -51.36 9.15 4.96
C GLY A 91 -50.41 9.19 3.77
N VAL A 92 -50.94 9.57 2.60
CA VAL A 92 -50.14 9.78 1.37
C VAL A 92 -48.97 10.75 1.56
N LYS A 93 -49.10 11.74 2.46
CA LYS A 93 -48.01 12.68 2.79
C LYS A 93 -46.85 11.97 3.48
N ASP A 94 -47.14 11.03 4.38
CA ASP A 94 -46.12 10.28 5.13
C ASP A 94 -45.43 9.27 4.23
N ALA A 95 -46.19 8.58 3.37
CA ALA A 95 -45.61 7.73 2.31
C ALA A 95 -44.65 8.51 1.40
N LYS A 96 -44.99 9.74 1.00
CA LYS A 96 -44.10 10.61 0.21
C LYS A 96 -42.84 11.01 0.98
N ARG A 97 -42.94 11.28 2.28
CA ARG A 97 -41.78 11.58 3.15
C ARG A 97 -40.89 10.36 3.30
N ALA A 98 -41.45 9.19 3.58
CA ALA A 98 -40.73 7.92 3.67
C ALA A 98 -39.95 7.63 2.37
N LYS A 99 -40.59 7.79 1.20
CA LYS A 99 -39.91 7.65 -0.10
C LYS A 99 -38.73 8.62 -0.27
N ARG A 100 -38.88 9.88 0.15
CA ARG A 100 -37.78 10.87 0.10
C ARG A 100 -36.62 10.48 1.03
N SER A 101 -36.93 10.04 2.25
CA SER A 101 -35.92 9.58 3.20
C SER A 101 -35.19 8.33 2.70
N ALA A 102 -35.90 7.36 2.12
CA ALA A 102 -35.30 6.18 1.51
C ALA A 102 -34.33 6.54 0.37
N ASN A 103 -34.75 7.46 -0.52
CA ASN A 103 -33.87 7.95 -1.58
C ASN A 103 -32.64 8.67 -1.04
N ASN A 104 -32.76 9.42 0.06
CA ASN A 104 -31.63 10.05 0.72
C ASN A 104 -30.69 9.01 1.33
N ALA A 105 -31.22 8.01 2.06
CA ALA A 105 -30.44 6.92 2.65
C ALA A 105 -29.64 6.17 1.57
N TYR A 106 -30.27 5.84 0.45
CA TYR A 106 -29.59 5.21 -0.69
C TYR A 106 -28.43 6.06 -1.22
N LYS A 107 -28.63 7.37 -1.39
CA LYS A 107 -27.56 8.29 -1.84
C LYS A 107 -26.40 8.34 -0.85
N LYS A 108 -26.70 8.37 0.46
CA LYS A 108 -25.67 8.40 1.52
C LYS A 108 -24.90 7.07 1.59
N ALA A 109 -25.60 5.94 1.47
CA ALA A 109 -24.97 4.63 1.37
C ALA A 109 -24.01 4.53 0.18
N LYS A 110 -24.41 5.00 -1.00
CA LYS A 110 -23.53 5.07 -2.18
C LYS A 110 -22.30 5.95 -1.95
N SER A 111 -22.48 7.08 -1.27
CA SER A 111 -21.36 7.96 -0.89
C SER A 111 -20.40 7.29 0.08
N SER A 112 -20.90 6.54 1.07
CA SER A 112 -20.09 5.74 2.02
C SER A 112 -19.27 4.70 1.27
N GLN A 113 -19.91 3.91 0.39
CA GLN A 113 -19.22 2.91 -0.44
C GLN A 113 -18.11 3.53 -1.30
N SER A 114 -18.35 4.70 -1.89
CA SER A 114 -17.32 5.40 -2.67
C SER A 114 -16.13 5.81 -1.79
N ALA A 115 -16.38 6.35 -0.60
CA ALA A 115 -15.32 6.76 0.31
C ALA A 115 -14.52 5.57 0.84
N GLU A 116 -15.17 4.44 1.12
CA GLU A 116 -14.49 3.19 1.49
C GLU A 116 -13.61 2.65 0.33
N ALA A 117 -14.09 2.76 -0.91
CA ALA A 117 -13.31 2.40 -2.08
C ALA A 117 -12.05 3.27 -2.22
N ASP A 118 -12.11 4.55 -1.82
CA ASP A 118 -10.95 5.44 -1.80
C ASP A 118 -9.92 5.03 -0.74
N VAL A 119 -10.38 4.62 0.47
CA VAL A 119 -9.50 4.04 1.49
C VAL A 119 -8.77 2.81 0.93
N LYS A 120 -9.52 1.86 0.34
CA LYS A 120 -8.95 0.64 -0.25
C LYS A 120 -7.97 0.95 -1.38
N ARG A 121 -8.25 1.96 -2.20
CA ARG A 121 -7.34 2.41 -3.27
C ARG A 121 -6.04 2.95 -2.70
N GLN A 122 -6.12 3.74 -1.64
CA GLN A 122 -4.95 4.31 -0.98
C GLN A 122 -4.10 3.22 -0.31
N GLU A 123 -4.72 2.26 0.39
CA GLU A 123 -4.00 1.13 1.00
C GLU A 123 -3.31 0.27 -0.07
N LYS A 124 -3.97 0.02 -1.20
CA LYS A 124 -3.34 -0.66 -2.36
C LYS A 124 -2.16 0.14 -2.93
N LYS A 125 -2.25 1.46 -3.00
CA LYS A 125 -1.16 2.34 -3.45
C LYS A 125 0.05 2.20 -2.51
N ILE A 126 -0.17 2.26 -1.19
CA ILE A 126 0.86 2.08 -0.16
C ILE A 126 1.52 0.70 -0.29
N ALA A 127 0.72 -0.38 -0.42
CA ALA A 127 1.23 -1.74 -0.55
C ALA A 127 2.08 -1.92 -1.82
N LYS A 128 1.62 -1.38 -2.95
CA LYS A 128 2.36 -1.42 -4.22
C LYS A 128 3.70 -0.68 -4.12
N ILE A 129 3.69 0.55 -3.59
CA ILE A 129 4.91 1.34 -3.41
C ILE A 129 5.88 0.61 -2.47
N SER A 130 5.40 0.04 -1.37
CA SER A 130 6.24 -0.70 -0.42
C SER A 130 6.88 -1.94 -1.07
N SER A 131 6.14 -2.67 -1.90
CA SER A 131 6.68 -3.80 -2.67
C SER A 131 7.71 -3.35 -3.71
N ASP A 132 7.46 -2.25 -4.43
CA ASP A 132 8.40 -1.67 -5.39
C ASP A 132 9.71 -1.24 -4.71
N LEU A 133 9.60 -0.64 -3.52
CA LEU A 133 10.73 -0.20 -2.71
C LEU A 133 11.59 -1.40 -2.28
N ALA A 134 10.97 -2.46 -1.76
CA ALA A 134 11.69 -3.67 -1.36
C ALA A 134 12.43 -4.34 -2.53
N ARG A 135 11.79 -4.41 -3.71
CA ARG A 135 12.43 -4.95 -4.93
C ARG A 135 13.64 -4.12 -5.35
N LYS A 136 13.53 -2.79 -5.29
CA LYS A 136 14.63 -1.89 -5.66
C LYS A 136 15.76 -1.88 -4.63
N GLN A 137 15.46 -1.98 -3.34
CA GLN A 137 16.47 -2.15 -2.30
C GLN A 137 17.29 -3.42 -2.50
N LYS A 138 16.60 -4.55 -2.71
CA LYS A 138 17.28 -5.82 -3.04
C LYS A 138 18.15 -5.68 -4.29
N ARG A 139 17.64 -5.03 -5.34
CA ARG A 139 18.43 -4.80 -6.55
C ARG A 139 19.64 -3.90 -6.29
N LEU A 140 19.50 -2.87 -5.46
CA LEU A 140 20.60 -1.98 -5.10
C LEU A 140 21.68 -2.71 -4.29
N GLU A 141 21.28 -3.63 -3.39
CA GLU A 141 22.19 -4.52 -2.67
C GLU A 141 22.95 -5.44 -3.64
N GLU A 142 22.27 -6.09 -4.59
CA GLU A 142 22.90 -6.90 -5.63
C GLU A 142 23.92 -6.10 -6.45
N LEU A 143 23.57 -4.87 -6.86
CA LEU A 143 24.48 -3.99 -7.58
C LEU A 143 25.67 -3.59 -6.71
N ASN A 144 25.47 -3.38 -5.41
CA ASN A 144 26.56 -3.06 -4.48
C ASN A 144 27.55 -4.23 -4.37
N VAL A 145 27.05 -5.47 -4.24
CA VAL A 145 27.89 -6.68 -4.26
C VAL A 145 28.68 -6.81 -5.57
N MET A 146 28.08 -6.49 -6.73
CA MET A 146 28.80 -6.48 -8.00
C MET A 146 29.86 -5.38 -8.06
N ARG A 147 29.58 -4.18 -7.51
CA ARG A 147 30.55 -3.08 -7.45
C ARG A 147 31.75 -3.44 -6.59
N THR A 148 31.53 -3.99 -5.40
CA THR A 148 32.62 -4.39 -4.49
C THR A 148 33.46 -5.51 -5.11
N ALA A 149 32.84 -6.48 -5.77
CA ALA A 149 33.55 -7.53 -6.50
C ALA A 149 34.43 -6.95 -7.62
N ILE A 150 33.91 -6.05 -8.46
CA ILE A 150 34.71 -5.43 -9.54
C ILE A 150 35.83 -4.55 -8.97
N TYR A 151 35.58 -3.79 -7.91
CA TYR A 151 36.61 -2.97 -7.29
C TYR A 151 37.74 -3.79 -6.66
N SER A 152 37.45 -5.01 -6.17
CA SER A 152 38.49 -5.93 -5.69
C SER A 152 39.36 -6.51 -6.81
N MET A 153 38.94 -6.42 -8.07
CA MET A 153 39.70 -6.86 -9.25
C MET A 153 40.58 -5.75 -9.83
N LEU A 154 40.39 -4.50 -9.42
CA LEU A 154 41.24 -3.39 -9.86
C LEU A 154 42.56 -3.45 -9.07
N PRO A 155 43.72 -3.34 -9.73
CA PRO A 155 44.99 -3.24 -9.03
C PRO A 155 44.95 -2.01 -8.11
N ALA A 156 45.43 -2.17 -6.87
CA ALA A 156 45.64 -1.04 -5.98
C ALA A 156 46.52 -0.02 -6.71
N GLN A 157 45.98 1.16 -7.01
CA GLN A 157 46.77 2.28 -7.51
C GLN A 157 47.69 2.72 -6.35
N GLN A 158 48.93 2.21 -6.37
CA GLN A 158 50.07 2.82 -5.68
C GLN A 158 50.57 4.02 -6.48
#